data_AF-A0A2A4QYX5-F1
#
_entry.id   AF-A0A2A4QYX5-F1
#
_cell.length_a   1.000
_cell.length_b   1.000
_cell.length_c   1.000
_cell.angle_alpha   90.00
_cell.angle_beta   90.00
_cell.angle_gamma   90.00
#
_symmetry.space_group_name_H-M   'P 1'
#
loop_
_entity.id
_entity.type
_entity.pdbx_description
1 polymer ?
#
loop_
_entity_poly.entity_id
_entity_poly.type
_entity_poly.pdbx_seq_one_letter_code
_entity_poly.pdbx_strand_id
1 'polypeptide(L)'
;MSRVQLKNTIKPITYEQFSKTSQAFYIATSAIFKTSCSIEINAYSRPKFHQSMLDPGVTEFEKKNNDQFNFFTASNVFGRDTFPKDAFLQAAQVEVLIRPIDESLAPQSAFAIADYTGKTADFYIQPMDIIDLKKILSL
;
A
#
# COMPACT_ATOMS: atom_id res chain seq x y z
N MET A 1 -15.78 -11.21 -10.95
CA MET A 1 -14.98 -10.08 -10.44
C MET A 1 -13.50 -10.44 -10.57
N SER A 2 -12.75 -9.79 -11.45
CA SER A 2 -11.31 -10.03 -11.61
C SER A 2 -10.54 -9.00 -10.81
N ARG A 3 -10.06 -9.41 -9.64
CA ARG A 3 -9.08 -8.65 -8.85
C ARG A 3 -7.80 -8.54 -9.70
N VAL A 4 -7.36 -7.32 -10.03
CA VAL A 4 -6.06 -7.12 -10.66
C VAL A 4 -5.02 -7.09 -9.54
N GLN A 5 -4.53 -8.26 -9.18
CA GLN A 5 -3.38 -8.39 -8.29
C GLN A 5 -2.11 -8.36 -9.15
N LEU A 6 -1.50 -7.20 -9.29
CA LEU A 6 -0.16 -7.09 -9.89
C LEU A 6 0.88 -7.46 -8.82
N LYS A 7 1.02 -8.76 -8.57
CA LYS A 7 2.05 -9.28 -7.66
C LYS A 7 3.42 -9.24 -8.34
N ASN A 8 4.10 -8.10 -8.27
CA ASN A 8 5.49 -7.95 -8.70
C ASN A 8 6.43 -8.09 -7.50
N THR A 9 6.91 -9.31 -7.25
CA THR A 9 7.88 -9.57 -6.18
C THR A 9 9.27 -9.06 -6.60
N ILE A 10 9.66 -7.88 -6.11
CA ILE A 10 11.02 -7.33 -6.26
C ILE A 10 11.86 -7.77 -5.05
N LYS A 11 13.06 -8.34 -5.28
CA LYS A 11 14.00 -8.79 -4.23
C LYS A 11 15.43 -8.27 -4.47
N PRO A 12 16.22 -7.98 -3.42
CA PRO A 12 15.87 -7.29 -2.18
C PRO A 12 15.78 -5.76 -2.40
N ILE A 13 14.96 -5.09 -1.60
CA ILE A 13 14.75 -3.63 -1.71
C ILE A 13 15.61 -2.92 -0.67
N THR A 14 16.65 -2.22 -1.13
CA THR A 14 17.39 -1.26 -0.30
C THR A 14 16.50 -0.10 0.11
N TYR A 15 16.87 0.64 1.15
CA TYR A 15 16.13 1.84 1.55
C TYR A 15 15.93 2.84 0.38
N GLU A 16 16.94 2.97 -0.48
CA GLU A 16 16.86 3.82 -1.67
C GLU A 16 15.85 3.30 -2.69
N GLN A 17 15.81 1.99 -2.91
CA GLN A 17 14.83 1.36 -3.77
C GLN A 17 13.42 1.51 -3.20
N PHE A 18 13.24 1.30 -1.90
CA PHE A 18 11.96 1.51 -1.20
C PHE A 18 11.43 2.92 -1.41
N SER A 19 12.28 3.93 -1.23
CA SER A 19 11.88 5.33 -1.41
C SER A 19 11.47 5.60 -2.86
N LYS A 20 12.27 5.14 -3.83
CA LYS A 20 11.97 5.29 -5.26
C LYS A 20 10.70 4.56 -5.69
N THR A 21 10.52 3.30 -5.26
CA THR A 21 9.36 2.49 -5.63
C THR A 21 8.08 3.02 -4.99
N SER A 22 8.14 3.49 -3.75
CA SER A 22 6.98 4.10 -3.07
C SER A 22 6.55 5.39 -3.76
N GLN A 23 7.51 6.22 -4.18
CA GLN A 23 7.22 7.43 -4.96
C GLN A 23 6.62 7.10 -6.34
N ALA A 24 7.20 6.14 -7.06
CA ALA A 24 6.66 5.69 -8.35
C ALA A 24 5.26 5.10 -8.20
N PHE A 25 5.02 4.33 -7.13
CA PHE A 25 3.72 3.76 -6.80
C PHE A 25 2.68 4.82 -6.49
N TYR A 26 3.05 5.87 -5.75
CA TYR A 26 2.21 7.06 -5.54
C TYR A 26 1.78 7.70 -6.86
N ILE A 27 2.75 8.04 -7.71
CA ILE A 27 2.50 8.69 -9.01
C ILE A 27 1.57 7.82 -9.87
N ALA A 28 1.85 6.51 -9.96
CA ALA A 28 1.04 5.56 -10.72
C ALA A 28 -0.39 5.46 -10.18
N THR A 29 -0.53 5.39 -8.85
CA THR A 29 -1.85 5.30 -8.20
C THR A 29 -2.66 6.57 -8.41
N SER A 30 -2.07 7.75 -8.25
CA SER A 30 -2.74 9.03 -8.52
C SER A 30 -3.18 9.16 -9.98
N ALA A 31 -2.37 8.66 -10.93
CA ALA A 31 -2.74 8.62 -12.33
C ALA A 31 -3.92 7.64 -12.59
N ILE A 32 -3.92 6.48 -11.94
CA ILE A 32 -4.99 5.47 -12.06
C ILE A 32 -6.30 5.99 -11.47
N PHE A 33 -6.26 6.60 -10.28
CA PHE A 33 -7.43 7.18 -9.63
C PHE A 33 -7.88 8.50 -10.25
N LYS A 34 -7.05 9.11 -11.12
CA LYS A 34 -7.34 10.39 -11.78
C LYS A 34 -7.66 11.54 -10.80
N THR A 35 -7.06 11.49 -9.62
CA THR A 35 -7.25 12.49 -8.55
C THR A 35 -6.02 12.56 -7.64
N SER A 36 -5.89 13.67 -6.90
CA SER A 36 -4.87 13.82 -5.87
C SER A 36 -5.06 12.76 -4.78
N CYS A 37 -3.97 12.11 -4.38
CA CYS A 37 -3.98 11.09 -3.35
C CYS A 37 -3.19 11.53 -2.11
N SER A 38 -3.63 11.05 -0.95
CA SER A 38 -2.85 11.02 0.28
C SER A 38 -2.01 9.75 0.33
N ILE A 39 -0.87 9.82 1.02
CA ILE A 39 0.01 8.68 1.26
C ILE A 39 0.24 8.54 2.76
N GLU A 40 0.24 7.32 3.25
CA GLU A 40 0.57 6.96 4.62
C GLU A 40 1.55 5.79 4.57
N ILE A 41 2.63 5.89 5.35
CA ILE A 41 3.65 4.86 5.44
C ILE A 41 3.72 4.41 6.89
N ASN A 42 3.49 3.12 7.12
CA ASN A 42 3.46 2.50 8.44
C ASN A 42 4.61 1.49 8.57
N ALA A 43 5.31 1.51 9.69
CA ALA A 43 6.40 0.59 10.02
C ALA A 43 5.98 -0.32 11.17
N TYR A 44 6.07 -1.63 10.94
CA TYR A 44 5.64 -2.64 11.89
C TYR A 44 6.81 -3.45 12.41
N SER A 45 6.83 -3.66 13.72
CA SER A 45 7.84 -4.48 14.41
C SER A 45 7.69 -5.97 14.12
N ARG A 46 6.53 -6.38 13.58
CA ARG A 46 6.21 -7.74 13.13
C ARG A 46 5.38 -7.68 11.85
N PRO A 47 5.40 -8.72 11.00
CA PRO A 47 4.48 -8.78 9.86
C PRO A 47 3.03 -8.65 10.33
N LYS A 48 2.24 -7.87 9.61
CA LYS A 48 0.82 -7.67 9.91
C LYS A 48 0.07 -8.98 9.74
N PHE A 49 -0.97 -9.16 10.55
CA PHE A 49 -2.01 -10.12 10.23
C PHE A 49 -2.82 -9.61 9.05
N HIS A 50 -3.03 -10.46 8.04
CA HIS A 50 -3.89 -10.14 6.90
C HIS A 50 -5.35 -10.37 7.29
N GLN A 51 -6.18 -9.34 7.14
CA GLN A 51 -7.58 -9.40 7.52
C GLN A 51 -8.31 -10.56 6.82
N SER A 52 -8.75 -11.54 7.60
CA SER A 52 -9.66 -12.57 7.12
C SER A 52 -11.06 -11.97 7.03
N MET A 53 -11.58 -11.78 5.81
CA MET A 53 -12.96 -11.28 5.59
C MET A 53 -14.05 -12.23 6.13
N LEU A 54 -13.70 -13.39 6.69
CA LEU A 54 -14.62 -14.47 7.04
C LEU A 54 -15.07 -14.45 8.51
N ASP A 55 -14.40 -13.69 9.39
CA ASP A 55 -14.76 -13.61 10.81
C ASP A 55 -14.56 -12.19 11.39
N PRO A 56 -15.65 -11.49 11.77
CA PRO A 56 -15.58 -10.15 12.35
C PRO A 56 -14.76 -10.07 13.65
N GLY A 57 -14.79 -11.10 14.49
CA GLY A 57 -14.04 -11.13 15.76
C GLY A 57 -12.54 -11.30 15.53
N VAL A 58 -12.16 -12.05 14.49
CA VAL A 58 -10.77 -12.15 14.02
C VAL A 58 -10.30 -10.81 13.45
N THR A 59 -11.16 -10.12 12.70
CA THR A 59 -10.83 -8.80 12.09
C THR A 59 -10.49 -7.74 13.15
N GLU A 60 -11.20 -7.70 14.28
CA GLU A 60 -10.93 -6.75 15.37
C GLU A 60 -9.64 -7.10 16.14
N PHE A 61 -9.42 -8.39 16.42
CA PHE A 61 -8.19 -8.86 17.04
C PHE A 61 -6.96 -8.55 16.16
N GLU A 62 -7.04 -8.84 14.86
CA GLU A 62 -5.97 -8.58 13.89
C GLU A 62 -5.69 -7.09 13.79
N LYS A 63 -6.73 -6.25 13.74
CA LYS A 63 -6.58 -4.79 13.77
C LYS A 63 -5.85 -4.33 15.01
N LYS A 64 -6.29 -4.76 16.20
CA LYS A 64 -5.66 -4.38 17.47
C LYS A 64 -4.20 -4.79 17.55
N ASN A 65 -3.85 -5.99 17.08
CA ASN A 65 -2.46 -6.45 17.06
C ASN A 65 -1.62 -5.66 16.03
N ASN A 66 -2.16 -5.40 14.84
CA ASN A 66 -1.50 -4.59 13.83
C ASN A 66 -1.22 -3.18 14.35
N ASP A 67 -2.17 -2.58 15.07
CA ASP A 67 -2.00 -1.26 15.72
C ASP A 67 -0.91 -1.31 16.80
N GLN A 68 -0.83 -2.40 17.58
CA GLN A 68 0.23 -2.59 18.59
C GLN A 68 1.62 -2.81 17.97
N PHE A 69 1.69 -3.41 16.79
CA PHE A 69 2.98 -3.65 16.12
C PHE A 69 3.47 -2.42 15.37
N ASN A 70 2.58 -1.50 15.03
CA ASN A 70 2.91 -0.25 14.38
C ASN A 70 3.69 0.64 15.35
N PHE A 71 4.96 0.89 15.05
CA PHE A 71 5.82 1.72 15.89
C PHE A 71 6.16 3.06 15.24
N PHE A 72 5.84 3.24 13.95
CA PHE A 72 6.12 4.48 13.24
C PHE A 72 5.12 4.68 12.10
N THR A 73 4.51 5.87 12.04
CA THR A 73 3.63 6.28 10.95
C THR A 73 4.10 7.63 10.43
N ALA A 74 4.12 7.78 9.11
CA ALA A 74 4.31 9.07 8.46
C ALA A 74 3.26 9.27 7.36
N SER A 75 2.67 10.47 7.32
CA SER A 75 1.60 10.81 6.37
C SER A 75 2.03 11.96 5.45
N ASN A 76 1.56 11.93 4.20
CA ASN A 76 1.85 12.92 3.14
C ASN A 76 3.36 13.17 2.91
N VAL A 77 4.14 12.11 3.10
CA VAL A 77 5.60 12.12 2.99
C VAL A 77 6.05 11.66 1.61
N PHE A 78 6.91 12.46 0.96
CA PHE A 78 7.46 12.19 -0.38
C PHE A 78 8.99 12.22 -0.39
N GLY A 79 9.61 11.11 -0.76
CA GLY A 79 11.04 11.04 -1.06
C GLY A 79 11.91 10.35 0.00
N ARG A 80 13.23 10.50 -0.17
CA ARG A 80 14.28 9.73 0.53
C ARG A 80 14.54 10.20 1.95
N ASP A 81 14.13 11.41 2.30
CA ASP A 81 14.45 12.02 3.60
C ASP A 81 13.23 12.11 4.53
N THR A 82 12.05 11.74 4.01
CA THR A 82 10.78 11.87 4.71
C THR A 82 10.37 10.65 5.53
N PHE A 83 10.91 9.46 5.22
CA PHE A 83 10.76 8.28 6.06
C PHE A 83 12.12 7.94 6.69
N PRO A 84 12.26 7.76 8.01
CA PRO A 84 13.57 7.49 8.60
C PRO A 84 14.14 6.16 8.12
N LYS A 85 15.38 6.17 7.61
CA LYS A 85 16.10 4.94 7.22
C LYS A 85 16.17 3.93 8.36
N ASP A 86 16.35 4.41 9.59
CA ASP A 86 16.41 3.55 10.77
C ASP A 86 15.08 2.84 11.05
N ALA A 87 13.94 3.53 10.85
CA ALA A 87 12.63 2.91 10.94
C ALA A 87 12.45 1.82 9.88
N PHE A 88 12.91 2.05 8.64
CA PHE A 88 12.89 1.04 7.59
C PHE A 88 13.73 -0.20 7.94
N LEU A 89 14.94 0.01 8.47
CA LEU A 89 15.85 -1.09 8.80
C LEU A 89 15.40 -1.91 10.02
N GLN A 90 14.69 -1.29 10.97
CA GLN A 90 14.15 -1.95 12.15
C GLN A 90 12.82 -2.67 11.89
N ALA A 91 12.09 -2.27 10.85
CA ALA A 91 10.79 -2.82 10.53
C ALA A 91 10.88 -4.26 10.00
N ALA A 92 10.01 -5.13 10.51
CA ALA A 92 9.76 -6.44 9.91
C ALA A 92 8.88 -6.33 8.65
N GLN A 93 8.01 -5.31 8.63
CA GLN A 93 7.17 -4.94 7.49
C GLN A 93 7.01 -3.43 7.41
N VAL A 94 7.05 -2.86 6.21
CA VAL A 94 6.64 -1.48 5.93
C VAL A 94 5.46 -1.53 4.97
N GLU A 95 4.37 -0.83 5.31
CA GLU A 95 3.19 -0.69 4.46
C GLU A 95 3.14 0.73 3.91
N VAL A 96 2.87 0.88 2.62
CA VAL A 96 2.55 2.17 1.98
C VAL A 96 1.09 2.12 1.53
N LEU A 97 0.24 2.89 2.18
CA LEU A 97 -1.17 3.05 1.86
C LEU A 97 -1.39 4.36 1.12
N ILE A 98 -2.07 4.30 -0.03
CA ILE A 98 -2.43 5.48 -0.84
C ILE A 98 -3.94 5.50 -1.02
N ARG A 99 -4.54 6.66 -0.77
CA ARG A 99 -5.99 6.87 -0.86
C ARG A 99 -6.31 8.18 -1.58
N PRO A 100 -7.36 8.25 -2.41
CA PRO A 100 -7.86 9.52 -2.94
C PRO A 100 -8.13 10.53 -1.81
N ILE A 101 -7.80 11.80 -2.05
CA ILE A 101 -8.21 12.91 -1.16
C ILE A 101 -9.63 13.35 -1.52
N ASP A 102 -9.91 13.42 -2.82
CA ASP A 102 -11.23 13.81 -3.32
C ASP A 102 -12.08 12.55 -3.59
N GLU A 103 -12.95 12.27 -2.64
CA GLU A 103 -13.89 11.14 -2.66
C GLU A 103 -14.99 11.28 -3.72
N SER A 104 -15.16 12.48 -4.31
CA SER A 104 -16.11 12.69 -5.40
C SER A 104 -15.58 12.25 -6.76
N LEU A 105 -14.24 12.19 -6.90
CA LEU A 105 -13.55 11.82 -8.14
C LEU A 105 -13.12 10.35 -8.16
N ALA A 106 -12.94 9.74 -6.99
CA ALA A 106 -12.68 8.31 -6.85
C ALA A 106 -13.49 7.77 -5.67
N PRO A 107 -14.21 6.63 -5.81
CA PRO A 107 -15.08 6.11 -4.75
C PRO A 107 -14.33 5.90 -3.43
N GLN A 108 -15.02 6.06 -2.29
CA GLN A 108 -14.46 5.93 -0.93
C GLN A 108 -13.68 4.63 -0.64
N SER A 109 -13.88 3.58 -1.43
CA SER A 109 -13.15 2.31 -1.27
C SER A 109 -12.03 2.09 -2.28
N ALA A 110 -11.65 3.10 -3.07
CA ALA A 110 -10.45 3.04 -3.90
C ALA A 110 -9.21 3.24 -3.03
N PHE A 111 -8.30 2.27 -3.07
CA PHE A 111 -7.05 2.34 -2.32
C PHE A 111 -5.95 1.58 -3.04
N ALA A 112 -4.71 1.92 -2.73
CA ALA A 112 -3.55 1.16 -3.14
C ALA A 112 -2.65 0.88 -1.94
N ILE A 113 -2.12 -0.34 -1.87
CA ILE A 113 -1.23 -0.79 -0.79
C ILE A 113 0.04 -1.35 -1.43
N ALA A 114 1.19 -0.98 -0.87
CA ALA A 114 2.43 -1.71 -1.11
C ALA A 114 2.97 -2.25 0.22
N ASP A 115 3.11 -3.56 0.30
CA ASP A 115 3.65 -4.26 1.47
C ASP A 115 5.10 -4.67 1.22
N TYR A 116 6.01 -4.17 2.05
CA TYR A 116 7.43 -4.49 2.04
C TYR A 116 7.75 -5.41 3.22
N THR A 117 7.81 -6.72 2.99
CA THR A 117 8.07 -7.73 4.04
C THR A 117 9.29 -8.56 3.68
N GLY A 118 10.24 -8.74 4.60
CA GLY A 118 11.29 -9.75 4.43
C GLY A 118 12.06 -9.72 3.10
N LYS A 119 12.22 -8.52 2.49
CA LYS A 119 12.86 -8.25 1.19
C LYS A 119 11.98 -8.40 -0.06
N THR A 120 10.66 -8.54 0.07
CA THR A 120 9.72 -8.55 -1.06
C THR A 120 8.79 -7.34 -0.97
N ALA A 121 8.52 -6.68 -2.10
CA ALA A 121 7.39 -5.77 -2.22
C ALA A 121 6.23 -6.46 -2.94
N ASP A 122 5.03 -6.34 -2.39
CA ASP A 122 3.78 -6.71 -3.04
C ASP A 122 2.95 -5.44 -3.24
N PHE A 123 2.48 -5.19 -4.46
CA PHE A 123 1.72 -3.99 -4.81
C PHE A 123 0.27 -4.37 -5.13
N TYR A 124 -0.66 -3.58 -4.63
CA TYR A 124 -2.10 -3.78 -4.77
C TYR A 124 -2.76 -2.45 -5.10
N ILE A 125 -3.59 -2.42 -6.14
CA ILE A 125 -4.41 -1.26 -6.49
C ILE A 125 -5.83 -1.75 -6.70
N GLN A 126 -6.78 -1.17 -5.99
CA GLN A 126 -8.21 -1.40 -6.20
C GLN A 126 -8.85 -0.18 -6.84
N PRO A 127 -8.89 -0.10 -8.18
CA PRO A 127 -9.70 0.90 -8.86
C PRO A 127 -11.17 0.48 -8.76
N MET A 128 -12.01 1.29 -8.14
CA MET A 128 -13.46 1.13 -8.24
C MET A 128 -13.98 1.91 -9.45
N ASP A 129 -13.82 1.30 -10.62
CA ASP A 129 -14.80 1.37 -11.70
C ASP A 129 -14.49 0.25 -12.69
N ILE A 130 -15.54 -0.34 -13.26
CA ILE A 130 -15.47 -1.37 -14.30
C ILE A 130 -14.84 -0.72 -15.54
N ILE A 131 -13.53 -0.53 -15.55
CA ILE A 131 -12.79 -0.50 -16.80
C ILE A 131 -12.91 -1.92 -17.30
N ASP A 132 -13.73 -2.09 -18.32
CA ASP A 132 -13.90 -3.33 -19.05
C ASP A 132 -12.51 -3.81 -19.50
N LEU A 133 -11.86 -4.64 -18.67
CA LEU A 133 -10.50 -5.14 -18.88
C LEU A 133 -10.38 -5.85 -20.23
N LYS A 134 -11.50 -6.30 -20.81
CA LYS A 134 -11.59 -6.82 -22.17
C LYS A 134 -11.26 -5.77 -23.24
N LYS A 135 -11.60 -4.49 -23.04
CA LYS A 135 -11.26 -3.40 -23.98
C LYS A 135 -9.78 -3.02 -23.96
N ILE A 136 -9.06 -3.29 -22.87
CA ILE A 136 -7.62 -3.01 -22.75
C ILE A 136 -6.78 -4.23 -23.18
N LEU A 137 -7.29 -5.45 -22.99
CA LEU A 137 -6.58 -6.70 -23.29
C LEU A 137 -6.98 -7.35 -24.62
N SER A 138 -7.89 -6.76 -25.39
CA SER A 138 -8.12 -7.14 -26.79
C SER A 138 -7.00 -6.60 -27.67
N LEU A 139 -5.92 -7.38 -27.78
CA LEU A 139 -5.07 -7.45 -28.97
C LEU A 139 -5.78 -8.26 -30.05
#